data_AF-A0A7S2NI70-F1
#
_entry.id   AF-A0A7S2NI70-F1
#
_cell.length_a   1.000
_cell.length_b   1.000
_cell.length_c   1.000
_cell.angle_alpha   90.00
_cell.angle_beta   90.00
_cell.angle_gamma   90.00
#
_symmetry.space_group_name_H-M   'P 1'
#
loop_
_entity.id
_entity.type
_entity.pdbx_description
1 polymer ?
#
loop_
_entity_poly.entity_id
_entity_poly.type
_entity_poly.pdbx_seq_one_letter_code
_entity_poly.pdbx_strand_id
1 'polypeptide(L)'
;VNDDIAMVQAPQHFPAVEVNEDVLDVHNGLCFNLMNVIRNRCGGVTSCGTNAVWLINGAEFSRQGEDAETLEYFDSRTKIEDTASTHIQFCHGKRSVYVQENISTGIAKMNNDYLCALERWAEGAVQLFWLQLFADKTRHLVLFALGVISFMGAIYATLYGGWTNDLIGFNVFCDVDGKPTLLLGYAHGFCDDLYGLFSQFLEHTIDRVIFEMAADDYMRLIDFSIVWLITVVGLAVSTALLSARGVMPRIVRVFIMMENISYWLTSCSIFFWLSLTLFMIIGMNPPLMFNVTHFMLFILAINVCNHCMINEYKNMGGCSELSIWRSQQAYTLAAPLYVMAICRGTAASWGIIWQRLDKSFWTASDHGSDVIKGVTAWVTFIWVAFVFCVAYLMILEAKRWLFNEIGDKIQKQCQVVAVMMLGLLAVTVWEPFLALWGADKSINEMNNVEDKEDKEEEEKAEKEPEKEGSSLGRTWVHSVASFMVWWRSKAWIMRYIIDFGMPLLVLCGVLGGGVSILMLAAHATIIHGFRV
;
A
#
# COMPACT_ATOMS: atom_id res chain seq x y z
N VAL A 1 4.40 22.32 32.19
CA VAL A 1 5.08 21.51 31.16
C VAL A 1 4.99 20.06 31.59
N ASN A 2 4.65 19.13 30.69
CA ASN A 2 4.59 17.70 31.01
C ASN A 2 5.86 17.05 30.48
N ASP A 3 6.74 16.59 31.39
CA ASP A 3 8.06 16.08 31.03
C ASP A 3 8.01 14.74 30.29
N ASP A 4 6.88 14.03 30.27
CA ASP A 4 6.71 12.80 29.50
C ASP A 4 6.53 13.08 28.00
N ILE A 5 6.24 14.33 27.61
CA ILE A 5 6.03 14.75 26.23
C ILE A 5 7.32 15.35 25.68
N ALA A 6 7.95 14.67 24.71
CA ALA A 6 9.16 15.17 24.06
C ALA A 6 8.86 16.19 22.95
N MET A 7 7.70 16.07 22.29
CA MET A 7 7.35 16.92 21.15
C MET A 7 5.84 17.04 20.97
N VAL A 8 5.41 18.20 20.50
CA VAL A 8 4.07 18.45 19.96
C VAL A 8 4.18 18.72 18.45
N GLN A 9 3.46 17.96 17.62
CA GLN A 9 3.41 18.10 16.16
C GLN A 9 2.05 18.66 15.73
N ALA A 10 2.05 19.55 14.75
CA ALA A 10 0.85 20.03 14.06
C ALA A 10 0.89 19.67 12.55
N PRO A 11 -0.26 19.63 11.86
CA PRO A 11 -0.32 19.34 10.42
C PRO A 11 0.51 20.31 9.58
N GLN A 12 0.95 19.84 8.41
CA GLN A 12 1.42 20.70 7.33
C GLN A 12 0.22 21.09 6.46
N HIS A 13 0.01 22.39 6.24
CA HIS A 13 -1.10 22.89 5.45
C HIS A 13 -0.58 23.71 4.26
N PHE A 14 -1.03 23.36 3.05
CA PHE A 14 -0.57 23.96 1.79
C PHE A 14 -1.76 24.57 1.01
N PRO A 15 -2.16 25.82 1.31
CA PRO A 15 -3.40 26.40 0.76
C PRO A 15 -3.36 26.66 -0.76
N ALA A 16 -2.18 26.66 -1.37
CA ALA A 16 -2.00 26.94 -2.80
C ALA A 16 -2.19 25.71 -3.71
N VAL A 17 -2.37 24.54 -3.14
CA VAL A 17 -2.65 23.30 -3.90
C VAL A 17 -4.10 22.96 -3.65
N GLU A 18 -4.87 22.67 -4.70
CA GLU A 18 -6.22 22.14 -4.54
C GLU A 18 -6.18 20.61 -4.49
N VAL A 19 -7.00 19.98 -3.65
CA VAL A 19 -7.00 18.50 -3.49
C VAL A 19 -7.35 17.78 -4.81
N ASN A 20 -8.16 18.40 -5.66
CA ASN A 20 -8.51 17.85 -6.97
C ASN A 20 -7.33 17.87 -7.96
N GLU A 21 -6.42 18.82 -7.80
CA GLU A 21 -5.22 19.02 -8.62
C GLU A 21 -3.99 18.34 -8.01
N ASP A 22 -4.11 17.82 -6.79
CA ASP A 22 -3.01 17.17 -6.07
C ASP A 22 -2.80 15.71 -6.52
N VAL A 23 -2.24 15.57 -7.70
CA VAL A 23 -1.97 14.26 -8.33
C VAL A 23 -0.85 13.47 -7.63
N LEU A 24 -0.01 14.14 -6.84
CA LEU A 24 1.17 13.53 -6.20
C LEU A 24 1.00 13.32 -4.69
N ASP A 25 -0.17 13.61 -4.11
CA ASP A 25 -0.40 13.57 -2.65
C ASP A 25 0.49 14.54 -1.86
N VAL A 26 0.74 15.74 -2.40
CA VAL A 26 1.54 16.80 -1.78
C VAL A 26 0.91 17.29 -0.47
N HIS A 27 -0.43 17.32 -0.37
CA HIS A 27 -1.13 17.61 0.87
C HIS A 27 -0.86 16.59 1.96
N ASN A 28 -0.51 15.36 1.58
CA ASN A 28 -0.29 14.24 2.48
C ASN A 28 -1.48 14.07 3.45
N GLY A 29 -2.70 14.19 2.90
CA GLY A 29 -3.94 14.27 3.67
C GLY A 29 -4.18 12.99 4.47
N LEU A 30 -3.82 11.83 3.91
CA LEU A 30 -3.88 10.56 4.64
C LEU A 30 -2.98 10.58 5.89
N CYS A 31 -1.76 11.12 5.80
CA CYS A 31 -0.85 11.17 6.92
C CYS A 31 -1.36 12.10 8.03
N PHE A 32 -1.64 13.37 7.70
CA PHE A 32 -1.98 14.39 8.69
C PHE A 32 -3.43 14.32 9.19
N ASN A 33 -4.37 13.91 8.35
CA ASN A 33 -5.81 13.85 8.69
C ASN A 33 -6.27 12.44 9.06
N LEU A 34 -5.39 11.44 9.09
CA LEU A 34 -5.78 10.10 9.54
C LEU A 34 -4.69 9.43 10.36
N MET A 35 -3.53 9.18 9.75
CA MET A 35 -2.49 8.37 10.39
C MET A 35 -1.96 9.03 11.66
N ASN A 36 -1.69 10.32 11.65
CA ASN A 36 -1.23 11.05 12.83
C ASN A 36 -2.30 11.16 13.92
N VAL A 37 -3.58 11.22 13.56
CA VAL A 37 -4.69 11.15 14.52
C VAL A 37 -4.73 9.80 15.22
N ILE A 38 -4.53 8.70 14.48
CA ILE A 38 -4.46 7.34 15.02
C ILE A 38 -3.19 7.19 15.89
N ARG A 39 -2.02 7.57 15.39
CA ARG A 39 -0.73 7.50 16.10
C ARG A 39 -0.73 8.35 17.38
N ASN A 40 -1.48 9.44 17.41
CA ASN A 40 -1.62 10.27 18.61
C ASN A 40 -2.26 9.51 19.78
N ARG A 41 -3.15 8.53 19.52
CA ARG A 41 -3.79 7.73 20.57
C ARG A 41 -2.81 6.92 21.41
N CYS A 42 -1.64 6.60 20.87
CA CYS A 42 -0.54 5.96 21.61
C CYS A 42 0.64 6.91 21.90
N GLY A 43 0.48 8.21 21.62
CA GLY A 43 1.54 9.22 21.71
C GLY A 43 2.74 8.92 20.82
N GLY A 44 2.47 8.34 19.63
CA GLY A 44 3.47 7.81 18.71
C GLY A 44 3.65 8.62 17.43
N VAL A 45 3.27 9.90 17.41
CA VAL A 45 3.47 10.77 16.25
C VAL A 45 4.95 11.15 16.14
N THR A 46 5.57 10.87 14.99
CA THR A 46 6.95 11.27 14.75
C THR A 46 7.03 12.67 14.18
N SER A 47 8.16 13.35 14.42
CA SER A 47 8.38 14.68 13.86
C SER A 47 8.41 14.63 12.34
N CYS A 48 7.81 15.63 11.70
CA CYS A 48 7.88 15.85 10.26
C CYS A 48 8.79 17.05 9.90
N GLY A 49 9.69 17.43 10.81
CA GLY A 49 10.76 18.42 10.59
C GLY A 49 10.32 19.87 10.70
N THR A 50 9.04 20.15 10.48
CA THR A 50 8.42 21.48 10.67
C THR A 50 7.14 21.37 11.49
N ASN A 51 6.61 22.51 11.93
CA ASN A 51 5.35 22.62 12.68
C ASN A 51 5.36 21.79 13.96
N ALA A 52 6.53 21.68 14.58
CA ALA A 52 6.75 20.92 15.79
C ALA A 52 7.40 21.78 16.88
N VAL A 53 6.97 21.59 18.11
CA VAL A 53 7.59 22.18 19.30
C VAL A 53 8.22 21.06 20.11
N TRP A 54 9.53 21.13 20.31
CA TRP A 54 10.30 20.17 21.09
C TRP A 54 10.49 20.65 22.51
N LEU A 55 10.33 19.75 23.49
CA LEU A 55 10.69 20.02 24.87
C LEU A 55 12.18 19.69 25.05
N ILE A 56 13.02 20.71 24.93
CA ILE A 56 14.47 20.61 25.09
C ILE A 56 14.86 21.21 26.43
N ASN A 57 15.59 20.46 27.26
CA ASN A 57 16.10 21.00 28.50
C ASN A 57 17.32 21.90 28.18
N GLY A 58 17.35 23.13 28.70
CA GLY A 58 18.47 24.04 28.51
C GLY A 58 19.82 23.45 28.95
N ALA A 59 19.83 22.50 29.89
CA ALA A 59 21.03 21.75 30.28
C ALA A 59 21.56 20.82 29.17
N GLU A 60 20.68 20.27 28.32
CA GLU A 60 21.04 19.43 27.17
C GLU A 60 21.63 20.26 26.01
N PHE A 61 21.40 21.59 26.03
CA PHE A 61 21.91 22.56 25.05
C PHE A 61 23.00 23.49 25.63
N SER A 62 23.30 23.37 26.91
CA SER A 62 24.09 24.36 27.66
C SER A 62 25.59 24.21 27.41
N ARG A 63 26.16 25.14 26.64
CA ARG A 63 27.59 25.47 26.58
C ARG A 63 28.09 26.11 27.88
N GLN A 64 28.04 25.41 29.00
CA GLN A 64 28.72 25.88 30.22
C GLN A 64 30.10 25.22 30.33
N GLY A 65 31.05 25.75 29.53
CA GLY A 65 32.47 25.40 29.57
C GLY A 65 33.11 25.32 28.18
N GLU A 66 34.35 25.78 28.03
CA GLU A 66 35.15 25.63 26.79
C GLU A 66 35.46 24.15 26.48
N ASP A 67 35.33 23.26 27.48
CA ASP A 67 35.53 21.81 27.38
C ASP A 67 34.21 21.01 27.30
N ALA A 68 33.05 21.67 27.23
CA ALA A 68 31.76 20.97 27.18
C ALA A 68 31.51 20.41 25.76
N GLU A 69 31.64 19.08 25.59
CA GLU A 69 31.13 18.39 24.41
C GLU A 69 29.62 18.66 24.31
N THR A 70 29.20 19.40 23.28
CA THR A 70 27.77 19.53 22.96
C THR A 70 27.22 18.14 22.65
N LEU A 71 26.40 17.61 23.56
CA LEU A 71 25.60 16.44 23.27
C LEU A 71 24.61 16.83 22.16
N GLU A 72 24.67 16.09 21.06
CA GLU A 72 23.80 16.32 19.92
C GLU A 72 22.37 15.90 20.28
N TYR A 73 21.45 16.87 20.37
CA TYR A 73 20.05 16.57 20.69
C TYR A 73 19.31 15.93 19.51
N PHE A 74 19.57 16.45 18.30
CA PHE A 74 18.98 15.95 17.07
C PHE A 74 19.94 14.97 16.39
N ASP A 75 19.47 13.82 15.92
CA ASP A 75 20.32 12.82 15.27
C ASP A 75 20.61 13.20 13.81
N SER A 76 21.73 13.88 13.55
CA SER A 76 22.15 14.30 12.20
C SER A 76 22.79 13.20 11.36
N ARG A 77 22.76 11.93 11.77
CA ARG A 77 23.42 10.88 10.95
C ARG A 77 22.65 10.55 9.67
N THR A 78 21.35 10.84 9.63
CA THR A 78 20.46 10.45 8.53
C THR A 78 19.80 11.64 7.86
N LYS A 79 19.24 11.42 6.67
CA LYS A 79 18.44 12.41 5.94
C LYS A 79 17.05 12.68 6.55
N ILE A 80 16.66 11.98 7.63
CA ILE A 80 15.40 12.17 8.36
C ILE A 80 15.69 12.36 9.85
N GLU A 81 16.49 13.38 10.15
CA GLU A 81 16.99 13.69 11.48
C GLU A 81 15.86 13.88 12.50
N ASP A 82 14.75 14.45 12.05
CA ASP A 82 13.52 14.70 12.79
C ASP A 82 12.88 13.40 13.33
N THR A 83 12.74 12.40 12.45
CA THR A 83 12.18 11.10 12.77
C THR A 83 13.16 10.29 13.61
N ALA A 84 14.45 10.31 13.28
CA ALA A 84 15.51 9.65 14.04
C ALA A 84 15.57 10.15 15.49
N SER A 85 15.52 11.47 15.68
CA SER A 85 15.46 12.11 17.01
C SER A 85 14.22 11.69 17.78
N THR A 86 13.07 11.57 17.11
CA THR A 86 11.85 11.12 17.76
C THR A 86 11.95 9.67 18.23
N HIS A 87 12.58 8.79 17.44
CA HIS A 87 12.81 7.39 17.82
C HIS A 87 13.66 7.28 19.09
N ILE A 88 14.69 8.11 19.23
CA ILE A 88 15.52 8.18 20.45
C ILE A 88 14.65 8.54 21.66
N GLN A 89 13.81 9.56 21.55
CA GLN A 89 12.91 9.98 22.64
C GLN A 89 11.90 8.89 23.00
N PHE A 90 11.35 8.17 22.03
CA PHE A 90 10.47 7.02 22.29
C PHE A 90 11.20 5.87 22.99
N CYS A 91 12.48 5.63 22.67
CA CYS A 91 13.32 4.66 23.37
C CYS A 91 13.55 5.06 24.83
N HIS A 92 13.65 6.36 25.12
CA HIS A 92 13.69 6.90 26.48
C HIS A 92 12.33 6.88 27.21
N GLY A 93 11.28 6.32 26.58
CA GLY A 93 9.96 6.17 27.16
C GLY A 93 9.08 7.43 27.04
N LYS A 94 9.58 8.50 26.42
CA LYS A 94 8.80 9.70 26.12
C LYS A 94 7.72 9.39 25.10
N ARG A 95 6.76 10.31 24.98
CA ARG A 95 5.69 10.31 23.99
C ARG A 95 5.64 11.64 23.26
N SER A 96 4.89 11.67 22.17
CA SER A 96 4.55 12.89 21.45
C SER A 96 3.05 13.16 21.53
N VAL A 97 2.68 14.38 21.15
CA VAL A 97 1.28 14.80 21.00
C VAL A 97 1.09 15.39 19.60
N TYR A 98 -0.06 15.08 19.01
CA TYR A 98 -0.50 15.71 17.77
C TYR A 98 -1.66 16.66 18.06
N VAL A 99 -1.53 17.90 17.58
CA VAL A 99 -2.57 18.92 17.64
C VAL A 99 -3.11 19.11 16.24
N GLN A 100 -4.36 18.73 16.03
CA GLN A 100 -5.01 18.79 14.72
C GLN A 100 -5.55 20.21 14.44
N GLU A 101 -4.65 21.19 14.48
CA GLU A 101 -4.96 22.57 14.16
C GLU A 101 -3.94 23.10 13.15
N ASN A 102 -4.42 23.82 12.14
CA ASN A 102 -3.56 24.44 11.14
C ASN A 102 -2.93 25.70 11.74
N ILE A 103 -1.80 25.52 12.43
CA ILE A 103 -1.06 26.61 13.09
C ILE A 103 -0.10 27.36 12.15
N SER A 104 0.17 26.81 10.96
CA SER A 104 1.02 27.44 9.96
C SER A 104 0.65 26.99 8.54
N THR A 105 1.00 27.83 7.56
CA THR A 105 0.85 27.57 6.13
C THR A 105 2.22 27.41 5.49
N GLY A 106 2.43 26.30 4.77
CA GLY A 106 3.65 26.03 4.02
C GLY A 106 3.52 26.36 2.54
N ILE A 107 4.67 26.38 1.86
CA ILE A 107 4.74 26.37 0.40
C ILE A 107 4.95 24.93 -0.04
N ALA A 108 4.03 24.43 -0.87
CA ALA A 108 4.11 23.07 -1.39
C ALA A 108 5.32 22.91 -2.31
N LYS A 109 6.03 21.80 -2.16
CA LYS A 109 6.95 21.33 -3.19
C LYS A 109 6.10 20.79 -4.33
N MET A 110 6.31 21.30 -5.53
CA MET A 110 5.54 20.87 -6.70
C MET A 110 6.36 19.91 -7.56
N ASN A 111 5.68 18.97 -8.22
CA ASN A 111 6.23 18.12 -9.25
C ASN A 111 7.59 17.49 -8.85
N ASN A 112 8.65 17.96 -9.50
CA ASN A 112 10.03 17.51 -9.39
C ASN A 112 10.54 17.56 -7.94
N ASP A 113 10.33 18.69 -7.27
CA ASP A 113 10.86 18.91 -5.92
C ASP A 113 10.18 17.98 -4.90
N TYR A 114 8.92 17.63 -5.15
CA TYR A 114 8.19 16.68 -4.32
C TYR A 114 8.71 15.25 -4.51
N LEU A 115 8.94 14.82 -5.75
CA LEU A 115 9.51 13.49 -6.02
C LEU A 115 10.92 13.35 -5.43
N CYS A 116 11.74 14.40 -5.48
CA CYS A 116 13.03 14.42 -4.80
C CYS A 116 12.90 14.32 -3.28
N ALA A 117 11.90 14.97 -2.70
CA ALA A 117 11.62 14.87 -1.28
C ALA A 117 11.20 13.44 -0.88
N LEU A 118 10.35 12.80 -1.68
CA LEU A 118 9.94 11.41 -1.46
C LEU A 118 11.13 10.45 -1.51
N GLU A 119 12.02 10.59 -2.49
CA GLU A 119 13.25 9.80 -2.56
C GLU A 119 14.13 10.04 -1.31
N ARG A 120 14.33 11.30 -0.91
CA ARG A 120 15.10 11.65 0.31
C ARG A 120 14.51 10.97 1.54
N TRP A 121 13.20 11.06 1.75
CA TRP A 121 12.55 10.48 2.92
C TRP A 121 12.69 8.96 2.94
N ALA A 122 12.54 8.30 1.78
CA ALA A 122 12.76 6.86 1.65
C ALA A 122 14.22 6.47 1.90
N GLU A 123 15.18 7.23 1.36
CA GLU A 123 16.60 6.96 1.57
C GLU A 123 16.97 7.13 3.04
N GLY A 124 16.46 8.18 3.68
CA GLY A 124 16.62 8.41 5.11
C GLY A 124 16.04 7.28 5.96
N ALA A 125 14.87 6.74 5.58
CA ALA A 125 14.26 5.60 6.26
C ALA A 125 15.12 4.33 6.16
N VAL A 126 15.71 4.07 4.98
CA VAL A 126 16.68 2.98 4.78
C VAL A 126 17.93 3.21 5.62
N GLN A 127 18.46 4.44 5.67
CA GLN A 127 19.61 4.77 6.51
C GLN A 127 19.35 4.48 7.99
N LEU A 128 18.21 4.98 8.49
CA LEU A 128 17.80 4.81 9.86
C LEU A 128 17.55 3.34 10.20
N PHE A 129 17.01 2.54 9.27
CA PHE A 129 16.84 1.10 9.41
C PHE A 129 18.17 0.38 9.74
N TRP A 130 19.19 0.60 8.90
CA TRP A 130 20.49 -0.05 9.10
C TRP A 130 21.18 0.41 10.38
N LEU A 131 21.10 1.70 10.69
CA LEU A 131 21.69 2.26 11.91
C LEU A 131 21.01 1.70 13.17
N GLN A 132 19.68 1.69 13.24
CA GLN A 132 18.97 1.23 14.43
C GLN A 132 19.14 -0.28 14.67
N LEU A 133 19.27 -1.07 13.61
CA LEU A 133 19.48 -2.52 13.74
C LEU A 133 20.93 -2.92 14.02
N PHE A 134 21.91 -2.30 13.34
CA PHE A 134 23.29 -2.79 13.35
C PHE A 134 24.26 -1.90 14.13
N ALA A 135 24.07 -0.59 14.13
CA ALA A 135 24.93 0.36 14.84
C ALA A 135 24.43 0.60 16.27
N ASP A 136 23.22 1.12 16.41
CA ASP A 136 22.62 1.50 17.70
C ASP A 136 22.08 0.26 18.44
N LYS A 137 21.74 -0.80 17.69
CA LYS A 137 21.22 -2.08 18.20
C LYS A 137 20.07 -1.88 19.17
N THR A 138 19.09 -1.05 18.78
CA THR A 138 17.93 -0.73 19.62
C THR A 138 17.18 -2.01 19.97
N ARG A 139 17.32 -2.48 21.22
CA ARG A 139 16.88 -3.82 21.65
C ARG A 139 15.45 -4.16 21.23
N HIS A 140 14.53 -3.22 21.41
CA HIS A 140 13.12 -3.40 21.06
C HIS A 140 12.89 -3.57 19.55
N LEU A 141 13.58 -2.79 18.72
CA LEU A 141 13.48 -2.87 17.26
C LEU A 141 14.15 -4.13 16.72
N VAL A 142 15.31 -4.52 17.26
CA VAL A 142 16.00 -5.76 16.87
C VAL A 142 15.12 -6.98 17.19
N LEU A 143 14.55 -7.05 18.40
CA LEU A 143 13.63 -8.13 18.78
C LEU A 143 12.39 -8.14 17.87
N PHE A 144 11.85 -6.96 17.56
CA PHE A 144 10.71 -6.86 16.66
C PHE A 144 11.05 -7.32 15.24
N ALA A 145 12.17 -6.88 14.68
CA ALA A 145 12.65 -7.30 13.36
C ALA A 145 12.86 -8.82 13.29
N LEU A 146 13.46 -9.43 14.32
CA LEU A 146 13.57 -10.89 14.42
C LEU A 146 12.20 -11.57 14.48
N GLY A 147 11.24 -10.98 15.20
CA GLY A 147 9.85 -11.44 15.24
C GLY A 147 9.18 -11.40 13.87
N VAL A 148 9.35 -10.31 13.12
CA VAL A 148 8.83 -10.16 11.75
C VAL A 148 9.50 -11.16 10.80
N ILE A 149 10.83 -11.34 10.86
CA ILE A 149 11.54 -12.33 10.05
C ILE A 149 11.05 -13.75 10.38
N SER A 150 10.86 -14.06 11.66
CA SER A 150 10.32 -15.34 12.11
C SER A 150 8.89 -15.56 11.58
N PHE A 151 8.03 -14.55 11.67
CA PHE A 151 6.67 -14.58 11.14
C PHE A 151 6.65 -14.77 9.62
N MET A 152 7.47 -14.02 8.88
CA MET A 152 7.60 -14.16 7.43
C MET A 152 8.18 -15.53 7.05
N GLY A 153 9.13 -16.05 7.83
CA GLY A 153 9.65 -17.41 7.68
C GLY A 153 8.58 -18.48 7.94
N ALA A 154 7.69 -18.26 8.90
CA ALA A 154 6.56 -19.15 9.19
C ALA A 154 5.48 -19.09 8.10
N ILE A 155 5.12 -17.90 7.62
CA ILE A 155 4.26 -17.73 6.43
C ILE A 155 4.90 -18.42 5.23
N TYR A 156 6.21 -18.24 5.04
CA TYR A 156 6.91 -18.86 3.94
C TYR A 156 6.89 -20.39 4.03
N ALA A 157 7.14 -20.94 5.22
CA ALA A 157 7.06 -22.38 5.47
C ALA A 157 5.65 -22.93 5.22
N THR A 158 4.60 -22.19 5.60
CA THR A 158 3.19 -22.61 5.41
C THR A 158 2.71 -22.50 3.96
N LEU A 159 3.14 -21.46 3.22
CA LEU A 159 2.73 -21.25 1.83
C LEU A 159 3.55 -22.05 0.82
N TYR A 160 4.85 -22.23 1.07
CA TYR A 160 5.82 -22.74 0.08
C TYR A 160 6.52 -24.03 0.53
N GLY A 161 5.99 -24.68 1.57
CA GLY A 161 6.52 -25.88 2.20
C GLY A 161 6.55 -27.15 1.34
N GLY A 162 6.73 -27.09 0.01
CA GLY A 162 6.91 -28.26 -0.86
C GLY A 162 7.95 -29.27 -0.35
N TRP A 163 9.03 -28.74 0.21
CA TRP A 163 10.15 -29.39 0.91
C TRP A 163 9.94 -29.73 2.39
N THR A 164 8.91 -29.21 3.05
CA THR A 164 8.48 -29.61 4.41
C THR A 164 7.20 -30.47 4.40
N ASN A 165 6.61 -30.69 3.23
CA ASN A 165 5.43 -31.53 3.01
C ASN A 165 5.60 -32.93 3.62
N ASP A 166 6.80 -33.50 3.50
CA ASP A 166 7.12 -34.83 4.04
C ASP A 166 7.41 -34.82 5.55
N LEU A 167 7.68 -33.65 6.14
CA LEU A 167 8.11 -33.49 7.53
C LEU A 167 6.97 -33.09 8.48
N ILE A 168 5.99 -32.32 8.01
CA ILE A 168 5.00 -31.66 8.89
C ILE A 168 3.56 -32.01 8.56
N GLY A 169 3.20 -32.54 7.38
CA GLY A 169 1.80 -32.91 7.07
C GLY A 169 0.82 -31.75 7.30
N PHE A 170 0.59 -30.91 6.30
CA PHE A 170 -0.04 -29.59 6.49
C PHE A 170 -1.53 -29.58 6.87
N ASN A 171 -2.13 -30.73 7.09
CA ASN A 171 -3.49 -30.81 7.59
C ASN A 171 -3.47 -30.85 9.11
N VAL A 172 -3.65 -29.69 9.75
CA VAL A 172 -3.66 -29.59 11.22
C VAL A 172 -5.02 -30.03 11.77
N PHE A 173 -6.12 -29.73 11.06
CA PHE A 173 -7.47 -29.99 11.55
C PHE A 173 -8.31 -30.89 10.63
N CYS A 174 -8.08 -30.92 9.32
CA CYS A 174 -8.92 -31.65 8.36
C CYS A 174 -8.20 -32.83 7.68
N ASP A 175 -8.71 -34.06 7.82
CA ASP A 175 -8.09 -35.23 7.19
C ASP A 175 -8.33 -35.29 5.68
N VAL A 176 -7.34 -35.77 4.92
CA VAL A 176 -7.50 -36.18 3.53
C VAL A 176 -6.92 -37.57 3.42
N ASP A 177 -7.70 -38.53 2.90
CA ASP A 177 -7.30 -39.93 2.78
C ASP A 177 -5.87 -40.06 2.23
N GLY A 178 -4.97 -40.61 3.05
CA GLY A 178 -3.56 -40.84 2.71
C GLY A 178 -2.56 -39.77 3.17
N LYS A 179 -2.97 -38.70 3.87
CA LYS A 179 -2.05 -37.70 4.45
C LYS A 179 -2.27 -37.56 5.96
N PRO A 180 -1.26 -37.83 6.81
CA PRO A 180 -1.44 -37.78 8.27
C PRO A 180 -1.75 -36.35 8.75
N THR A 181 -2.74 -36.22 9.63
CA THR A 181 -3.03 -34.98 10.35
C THR A 181 -2.17 -34.85 11.60
N LEU A 182 -1.73 -33.64 11.93
CA LEU A 182 -0.77 -33.40 13.01
C LEU A 182 -1.38 -33.55 14.42
N LEU A 183 -2.69 -33.41 14.57
CA LEU A 183 -3.31 -33.20 15.88
C LEU A 183 -4.20 -34.34 16.37
N LEU A 184 -4.69 -35.26 15.51
CA LEU A 184 -5.70 -36.23 15.96
C LEU A 184 -5.59 -37.67 15.45
N GLY A 185 -4.84 -38.02 14.40
CA GLY A 185 -4.57 -39.43 14.05
C GLY A 185 -5.80 -40.33 13.82
N TYR A 186 -7.01 -39.76 13.72
CA TYR A 186 -8.27 -40.44 13.48
C TYR A 186 -8.92 -39.83 12.24
N ALA A 187 -9.35 -40.71 11.32
CA ALA A 187 -10.16 -40.32 10.18
C ALA A 187 -11.46 -39.67 10.65
N HIS A 188 -11.54 -38.35 10.49
CA HIS A 188 -12.73 -37.58 10.87
C HIS A 188 -13.68 -37.49 9.67
N GLY A 189 -14.94 -37.87 9.86
CA GLY A 189 -16.03 -37.69 8.88
C GLY A 189 -16.38 -36.23 8.55
N PHE A 190 -15.54 -35.28 8.97
CA PHE A 190 -15.71 -33.85 8.72
C PHE A 190 -15.76 -33.55 7.21
N CYS A 191 -14.99 -34.25 6.37
CA CYS A 191 -15.08 -34.13 4.91
C CYS A 191 -16.48 -34.49 4.39
N ASP A 192 -17.04 -35.58 4.89
CA ASP A 192 -18.36 -36.08 4.50
C ASP A 192 -19.47 -35.17 5.01
N ASP A 193 -19.33 -34.63 6.23
CA ASP A 193 -20.24 -33.64 6.81
C ASP A 193 -20.20 -32.32 6.04
N LEU A 194 -19.00 -31.86 5.66
CA LEU A 194 -18.81 -30.66 4.85
C LEU A 194 -19.38 -30.84 3.44
N TYR A 195 -19.13 -31.98 2.80
CA TYR A 195 -19.74 -32.36 1.52
C TYR A 195 -21.27 -32.40 1.61
N GLY A 196 -21.80 -32.98 2.69
CA GLY A 196 -23.24 -33.01 2.97
C GLY A 196 -23.82 -31.61 3.13
N LEU A 197 -23.14 -30.72 3.86
CA LEU A 197 -23.53 -29.33 4.04
C LEU A 197 -23.54 -28.56 2.71
N PHE A 198 -22.47 -28.67 1.90
CA PHE A 198 -22.40 -28.02 0.59
C PHE A 198 -23.43 -28.57 -0.39
N SER A 199 -23.65 -29.88 -0.41
CA SER A 199 -24.63 -30.53 -1.29
C SER A 199 -26.08 -30.15 -0.91
N GLN A 200 -26.36 -29.98 0.39
CA GLN A 200 -27.65 -29.47 0.86
C GLN A 200 -27.83 -27.98 0.51
N PHE A 201 -26.76 -27.20 0.66
CA PHE A 201 -26.81 -25.75 0.46
C PHE A 201 -26.92 -25.33 -1.00
N LEU A 202 -26.39 -26.12 -1.93
CA LEU A 202 -26.39 -25.81 -3.37
C LEU A 202 -27.58 -26.41 -4.13
N GLU A 203 -28.52 -27.10 -3.45
CA GLU A 203 -29.69 -27.80 -4.00
C GLU A 203 -29.41 -28.79 -5.17
N HIS A 204 -28.14 -28.94 -5.56
CA HIS A 204 -27.64 -29.86 -6.56
C HIS A 204 -26.55 -30.73 -5.95
N THR A 205 -26.61 -32.03 -6.23
CA THR A 205 -25.50 -32.96 -5.97
C THR A 205 -24.29 -32.49 -6.77
N ILE A 206 -23.35 -31.83 -6.11
CA ILE A 206 -22.01 -31.62 -6.66
C ILE A 206 -21.48 -33.02 -7.00
N ASP A 207 -20.94 -33.18 -8.22
CA ASP A 207 -20.28 -34.44 -8.58
C ASP A 207 -19.19 -34.73 -7.56
N ARG A 208 -19.32 -35.87 -6.87
CA ARG A 208 -18.43 -36.29 -5.79
C ARG A 208 -16.97 -36.32 -6.27
N VAL A 209 -16.73 -36.64 -7.54
CA VAL A 209 -15.38 -36.63 -8.13
C VAL A 209 -14.82 -35.21 -8.22
N ILE A 210 -15.64 -34.23 -8.61
CA ILE A 210 -15.23 -32.82 -8.67
C ILE A 210 -14.98 -32.28 -7.26
N PHE A 211 -15.83 -32.66 -6.29
CA PHE A 211 -15.63 -32.30 -4.89
C PHE A 211 -14.34 -32.92 -4.35
N GLU A 212 -14.08 -34.21 -4.57
CA GLU A 212 -12.85 -34.89 -4.15
C GLU A 212 -11.60 -34.27 -4.79
N MET A 213 -11.68 -33.84 -6.06
CA MET A 213 -10.58 -33.11 -6.72
C MET A 213 -10.32 -31.72 -6.12
N ALA A 214 -11.36 -31.06 -5.59
CA ALA A 214 -11.24 -29.75 -4.95
C ALA A 214 -11.13 -29.83 -3.41
N ALA A 215 -11.35 -31.00 -2.82
CA ALA A 215 -11.40 -31.20 -1.37
C ALA A 215 -10.07 -30.85 -0.72
N ASP A 216 -8.96 -31.21 -1.36
CA ASP A 216 -7.61 -30.81 -0.93
C ASP A 216 -7.48 -29.28 -0.78
N ASP A 217 -8.05 -28.51 -1.70
CA ASP A 217 -8.01 -27.03 -1.65
C ASP A 217 -9.00 -26.46 -0.63
N TYR A 218 -10.21 -27.04 -0.50
CA TYR A 218 -11.17 -26.62 0.52
C TYR A 218 -10.67 -26.90 1.94
N MET A 219 -10.02 -28.05 2.17
CA MET A 219 -9.46 -28.38 3.47
C MET A 219 -8.30 -27.47 3.84
N ARG A 220 -7.44 -27.12 2.88
CA ARG A 220 -6.41 -26.09 3.08
C ARG A 220 -7.02 -24.74 3.44
N LEU A 221 -8.11 -24.35 2.79
CA LEU A 221 -8.79 -23.08 3.07
C LEU A 221 -9.39 -23.08 4.48
N ILE A 222 -10.00 -24.18 4.92
CA ILE A 222 -10.59 -24.33 6.26
C ILE A 222 -9.50 -24.31 7.31
N ASP A 223 -8.44 -25.11 7.14
CA ASP A 223 -7.30 -25.14 8.06
C ASP A 223 -6.63 -23.77 8.17
N PHE A 224 -6.40 -23.10 7.04
CA PHE A 224 -5.91 -21.73 7.02
C PHE A 224 -6.85 -20.77 7.76
N SER A 225 -8.16 -20.89 7.55
CA SER A 225 -9.17 -20.05 8.21
C SER A 225 -9.21 -20.27 9.73
N ILE A 226 -9.07 -21.52 10.20
CA ILE A 226 -9.02 -21.86 11.62
C ILE A 226 -7.72 -21.35 12.25
N VAL A 227 -6.57 -21.59 11.62
CA VAL A 227 -5.26 -21.06 12.08
C VAL A 227 -5.31 -19.53 12.15
N TRP A 228 -5.89 -18.88 11.15
CA TRP A 228 -6.05 -17.44 11.12
C TRP A 228 -6.99 -16.95 12.21
N LEU A 229 -8.13 -17.61 12.43
CA LEU A 229 -9.05 -17.29 13.52
C LEU A 229 -8.36 -17.39 14.88
N ILE A 230 -7.64 -18.49 15.15
CA ILE A 230 -6.85 -18.68 16.38
C ILE A 230 -5.81 -17.56 16.51
N THR A 231 -5.13 -17.21 15.43
CA THR A 231 -4.12 -16.13 15.40
C THR A 231 -4.77 -14.78 15.73
N VAL A 232 -5.88 -14.44 15.08
CA VAL A 232 -6.61 -13.18 15.29
C VAL A 232 -7.17 -13.10 16.72
N VAL A 233 -7.81 -14.15 17.21
CA VAL A 233 -8.33 -14.21 18.59
C VAL A 233 -7.18 -14.13 19.59
N GLY A 234 -6.09 -14.86 19.37
CA GLY A 234 -4.90 -14.82 20.21
C GLY A 234 -4.27 -13.42 20.25
N LEU A 235 -4.16 -12.75 19.10
CA LEU A 235 -3.69 -11.37 18.99
C LEU A 235 -4.65 -10.39 19.69
N ALA A 236 -5.96 -10.55 19.53
CA ALA A 236 -6.97 -9.71 20.17
C ALA A 236 -6.94 -9.84 21.70
N VAL A 237 -6.90 -11.07 22.22
CA VAL A 237 -6.79 -11.34 23.66
C VAL A 237 -5.48 -10.81 24.22
N SER A 238 -4.35 -11.07 23.55
CA SER A 238 -3.04 -10.56 23.96
C SER A 238 -3.03 -9.04 23.98
N THR A 239 -3.60 -8.40 22.96
CA THR A 239 -3.73 -6.94 22.86
C THR A 239 -4.60 -6.38 23.98
N ALA A 240 -5.75 -7.00 24.27
CA ALA A 240 -6.63 -6.60 25.37
C ALA A 240 -5.92 -6.70 26.74
N LEU A 241 -5.20 -7.80 26.98
CA LEU A 241 -4.42 -8.00 28.22
C LEU A 241 -3.28 -6.99 28.35
N LEU A 242 -2.54 -6.71 27.28
CA LEU A 242 -1.46 -5.73 27.27
C LEU A 242 -1.98 -4.29 27.40
N SER A 243 -3.16 -4.01 26.84
CA SER A 243 -3.86 -2.73 26.98
C SER A 243 -4.34 -2.51 28.41
N ALA A 244 -4.95 -3.52 29.04
CA ALA A 244 -5.37 -3.46 30.44
C ALA A 244 -4.20 -3.20 31.40
N ARG A 245 -2.98 -3.64 31.04
CA ARG A 245 -1.75 -3.35 31.80
C ARG A 245 -1.10 -2.00 31.48
N GLY A 246 -1.66 -1.21 30.55
CA GLY A 246 -1.10 0.08 30.13
C GLY A 246 0.19 -0.01 29.32
N VAL A 247 0.60 -1.21 28.89
CA VAL A 247 1.85 -1.44 28.15
C VAL A 247 1.66 -1.22 26.64
N MET A 248 0.43 -1.38 26.15
CA MET A 248 0.10 -1.32 24.73
C MET A 248 0.59 -0.04 24.02
N PRO A 249 0.43 1.19 24.57
CA PRO A 249 0.92 2.39 23.89
C PRO A 249 2.41 2.34 23.59
N ARG A 250 3.23 1.79 24.50
CA ARG A 250 4.67 1.65 24.30
C ARG A 250 4.99 0.65 23.20
N ILE A 251 4.27 -0.48 23.17
CA ILE A 251 4.43 -1.48 22.12
C ILE A 251 4.06 -0.88 20.75
N VAL A 252 2.90 -0.21 20.66
CA VAL A 252 2.45 0.41 19.40
C VAL A 252 3.45 1.48 18.93
N ARG A 253 4.08 2.25 19.82
CA ARG A 253 5.18 3.16 19.42
C ARG A 253 6.35 2.42 18.76
N VAL A 254 6.71 1.23 19.24
CA VAL A 254 7.75 0.39 18.59
C VAL A 254 7.29 -0.08 17.20
N PHE A 255 6.02 -0.43 17.02
CA PHE A 255 5.46 -0.74 15.70
C PHE A 255 5.53 0.46 14.76
N ILE A 256 5.17 1.66 15.24
CA ILE A 256 5.27 2.90 14.45
C ILE A 256 6.72 3.18 14.07
N MET A 257 7.65 3.04 15.01
CA MET A 257 9.08 3.19 14.74
C MET A 257 9.55 2.20 13.66
N MET A 258 9.13 0.94 13.75
CA MET A 258 9.47 -0.05 12.72
C MET A 258 8.86 0.33 11.38
N GLU A 259 7.58 0.73 11.33
CA GLU A 259 6.91 1.08 10.08
C GLU A 259 7.60 2.28 9.40
N ASN A 260 7.96 3.33 10.16
CA ASN A 260 8.69 4.49 9.67
C ASN A 260 10.03 4.13 8.97
N ILE A 261 10.71 3.05 9.40
CA ILE A 261 12.01 2.63 8.84
C ILE A 261 11.92 1.44 7.88
N SER A 262 10.75 0.83 7.72
CA SER A 262 10.57 -0.38 6.90
C SER A 262 9.43 -0.30 5.89
N TYR A 263 8.73 0.85 5.80
CA TYR A 263 7.64 1.03 4.84
C TYR A 263 8.06 0.80 3.38
N TRP A 264 9.33 1.02 3.06
CA TRP A 264 9.89 0.71 1.75
C TRP A 264 9.86 -0.81 1.47
N LEU A 265 10.09 -1.67 2.48
CA LEU A 265 9.97 -3.13 2.35
C LEU A 265 8.52 -3.61 2.23
N THR A 266 7.59 -2.92 2.89
CA THR A 266 6.19 -3.34 2.95
C THR A 266 5.36 -2.80 1.79
N SER A 267 5.93 -1.96 0.92
CA SER A 267 5.26 -1.53 -0.31
C SER A 267 4.95 -2.75 -1.18
N CYS A 268 3.66 -2.98 -1.48
CA CYS A 268 3.22 -4.09 -2.34
C CYS A 268 3.99 -4.11 -3.67
N SER A 269 4.37 -2.95 -4.17
CA SER A 269 5.23 -2.76 -5.34
C SER A 269 6.57 -3.52 -5.22
N ILE A 270 7.29 -3.42 -4.10
CA ILE A 270 8.58 -4.13 -3.94
C ILE A 270 8.36 -5.64 -3.79
N PHE A 271 7.31 -6.06 -3.08
CA PHE A 271 6.96 -7.47 -2.96
C PHE A 271 6.67 -8.11 -4.33
N PHE A 272 5.83 -7.48 -5.16
CA PHE A 272 5.46 -8.01 -6.47
C PHE A 272 6.56 -7.88 -7.54
N TRP A 273 7.39 -6.82 -7.48
CA TRP A 273 8.35 -6.56 -8.56
C TRP A 273 9.76 -7.04 -8.25
N LEU A 274 10.21 -6.99 -6.99
CA LEU A 274 11.55 -7.43 -6.59
C LEU A 274 11.50 -8.81 -5.93
N SER A 275 10.69 -8.99 -4.88
CA SER A 275 10.66 -10.24 -4.12
C SER A 275 10.08 -11.40 -4.93
N LEU A 276 9.00 -11.18 -5.67
CA LEU A 276 8.44 -12.20 -6.57
C LEU A 276 9.40 -12.53 -7.72
N THR A 277 10.09 -11.54 -8.28
CA THR A 277 11.07 -11.78 -9.36
C THR A 277 12.30 -12.55 -8.86
N LEU A 278 12.85 -12.17 -7.70
CA LEU A 278 13.92 -12.94 -7.05
C LEU A 278 13.45 -14.36 -6.71
N PHE A 279 12.20 -14.51 -6.25
CA PHE A 279 11.59 -15.81 -6.00
C PHE A 279 11.49 -16.65 -7.28
N MET A 280 11.09 -16.05 -8.41
CA MET A 280 11.04 -16.75 -9.70
C MET A 280 12.43 -17.20 -10.16
N ILE A 281 13.45 -16.36 -9.97
CA ILE A 281 14.84 -16.67 -10.36
C ILE A 281 15.45 -17.76 -9.46
N ILE A 282 15.28 -17.65 -8.14
CA ILE A 282 15.85 -18.59 -7.16
C ILE A 282 15.09 -19.92 -7.17
N GLY A 283 13.75 -19.85 -7.26
CA GLY A 283 12.87 -21.00 -7.21
C GLY A 283 12.82 -21.83 -8.49
N MET A 284 13.36 -21.34 -9.61
CA MET A 284 13.35 -22.00 -10.93
C MET A 284 11.96 -22.51 -11.36
N ASN A 285 10.90 -21.95 -10.79
CA ASN A 285 9.51 -22.34 -11.04
C ASN A 285 8.88 -21.33 -12.00
N PRO A 286 8.03 -21.78 -12.94
CA PRO A 286 7.30 -20.87 -13.83
C PRO A 286 6.46 -19.87 -13.01
N PRO A 287 6.22 -18.67 -13.54
CA PRO A 287 5.49 -17.62 -12.83
C PRO A 287 4.10 -18.13 -12.39
N LEU A 288 3.72 -17.80 -11.16
CA LEU A 288 2.38 -18.00 -10.60
C LEU A 288 1.97 -19.44 -10.23
N MET A 289 2.89 -20.29 -9.75
CA MET A 289 2.51 -21.52 -9.04
C MET A 289 2.05 -21.26 -7.58
N PHE A 290 1.47 -20.09 -7.30
CA PHE A 290 0.79 -19.84 -6.04
C PHE A 290 -0.71 -19.99 -6.25
N ASN A 291 -1.42 -20.51 -5.25
CA ASN A 291 -2.86 -20.63 -5.33
C ASN A 291 -3.48 -19.21 -5.33
N VAL A 292 -3.81 -18.72 -6.52
CA VAL A 292 -4.31 -17.36 -6.76
C VAL A 292 -5.57 -17.09 -5.95
N THR A 293 -6.43 -18.10 -5.77
CA THR A 293 -7.65 -18.01 -4.97
C THR A 293 -7.34 -17.70 -3.51
N HIS A 294 -6.43 -18.46 -2.87
CA HIS A 294 -6.02 -18.19 -1.49
C HIS A 294 -5.38 -16.82 -1.33
N PHE A 295 -4.54 -16.43 -2.29
CA PHE A 295 -3.89 -15.14 -2.28
C PHE A 295 -4.88 -13.97 -2.41
N MET A 296 -5.86 -14.08 -3.32
CA MET A 296 -6.90 -13.06 -3.49
C MET A 296 -7.85 -12.98 -2.29
N LEU A 297 -8.15 -14.11 -1.64
CA LEU A 297 -8.94 -14.14 -0.42
C LEU A 297 -8.21 -13.46 0.73
N PHE A 298 -6.90 -13.68 0.85
CA PHE A 298 -6.06 -12.99 1.82
C PHE A 298 -5.99 -11.48 1.56
N ILE A 299 -5.79 -11.05 0.31
CA ILE A 299 -5.83 -9.63 -0.08
C ILE A 299 -7.17 -9.01 0.31
N LEU A 300 -8.28 -9.69 -0.02
CA LEU A 300 -9.61 -9.20 0.29
C LEU A 300 -9.82 -9.04 1.80
N ALA A 301 -9.40 -10.03 2.60
CA ALA A 301 -9.50 -9.96 4.06
C ALA A 301 -8.72 -8.77 4.63
N ILE A 302 -7.49 -8.54 4.14
CA ILE A 302 -6.69 -7.36 4.54
C ILE A 302 -7.37 -6.06 4.13
N ASN A 303 -7.87 -5.98 2.89
CA ASN A 303 -8.52 -4.78 2.37
C ASN A 303 -9.81 -4.44 3.12
N VAL A 304 -10.60 -5.44 3.51
CA VAL A 304 -11.78 -5.25 4.37
C VAL A 304 -11.36 -4.68 5.72
N CYS A 305 -10.37 -5.29 6.39
CA CYS A 305 -9.86 -4.79 7.68
C CYS A 305 -9.35 -3.34 7.57
N ASN A 306 -8.56 -3.04 6.53
CA ASN A 306 -8.03 -1.70 6.27
C ASN A 306 -9.17 -0.70 6.03
N HIS A 307 -10.17 -1.07 5.22
CA HIS A 307 -11.30 -0.21 4.91
C HIS A 307 -12.18 0.08 6.14
N CYS A 308 -12.45 -0.94 6.96
CA CYS A 308 -13.15 -0.77 8.24
C CYS A 308 -12.42 0.22 9.16
N MET A 309 -11.09 0.09 9.29
CA MET A 309 -10.28 0.99 10.09
C MET A 309 -10.31 2.42 9.52
N ILE A 310 -10.09 2.58 8.21
CA ILE A 310 -10.09 3.89 7.56
C ILE A 310 -11.45 4.58 7.74
N ASN A 311 -12.56 3.88 7.53
CA ASN A 311 -13.90 4.45 7.69
C ASN A 311 -14.21 4.90 9.11
N GLU A 312 -13.69 4.20 10.11
CA GLU A 312 -13.86 4.57 11.53
C GLU A 312 -13.17 5.91 11.85
N TYR A 313 -11.94 6.09 11.34
CA TYR A 313 -11.11 7.23 11.72
C TYR A 313 -11.13 8.39 10.72
N LYS A 314 -11.53 8.19 9.46
CA LYS A 314 -11.51 9.25 8.42
C LYS A 314 -12.33 10.47 8.81
N ASN A 315 -13.47 10.25 9.47
CA ASN A 315 -14.35 11.32 9.93
C ASN A 315 -13.75 12.11 11.10
N MET A 316 -12.89 11.49 11.91
CA MET A 316 -12.25 12.17 13.04
C MET A 316 -11.26 13.24 12.58
N GLY A 317 -10.53 12.95 11.50
CA GLY A 317 -9.52 13.88 11.00
C GLY A 317 -9.93 14.72 9.78
N GLY A 318 -11.12 14.48 9.21
CA GLY A 318 -11.57 15.15 7.99
C GLY A 318 -10.84 14.69 6.73
N CYS A 319 -10.45 13.41 6.68
CA CYS A 319 -9.75 12.84 5.54
C CYS A 319 -10.73 12.46 4.42
N SER A 320 -10.50 12.98 3.21
CA SER A 320 -11.35 12.71 2.05
C SER A 320 -10.99 11.37 1.37
N GLU A 321 -11.95 10.74 0.69
CA GLU A 321 -11.68 9.55 -0.14
C GLU A 321 -10.64 9.81 -1.22
N LEU A 322 -10.63 11.03 -1.75
CA LEU A 322 -9.64 11.44 -2.75
C LEU A 322 -8.24 11.47 -2.13
N SER A 323 -8.07 12.02 -0.93
CA SER A 323 -6.76 12.01 -0.22
C SER A 323 -6.26 10.60 0.04
N ILE A 324 -7.16 9.67 0.40
CA ILE A 324 -6.79 8.26 0.61
C ILE A 324 -6.34 7.62 -0.72
N TRP A 325 -7.08 7.87 -1.80
CA TRP A 325 -6.73 7.41 -3.15
C TRP A 325 -5.39 7.97 -3.64
N ARG A 326 -5.14 9.27 -3.47
CA ARG A 326 -3.87 9.92 -3.84
C ARG A 326 -2.68 9.27 -3.14
N SER A 327 -2.83 8.97 -1.86
CA SER A 327 -1.77 8.27 -1.12
C SER A 327 -1.50 6.87 -1.65
N GLN A 328 -2.54 6.08 -1.96
CA GLN A 328 -2.39 4.76 -2.60
C GLN A 328 -1.73 4.87 -4.00
N GLN A 329 -2.13 5.86 -4.79
CA GLN A 329 -1.54 6.15 -6.10
C GLN A 329 -0.05 6.51 -5.98
N ALA A 330 0.31 7.34 -5.00
CA ALA A 330 1.68 7.75 -4.72
C ALA A 330 2.60 6.55 -4.44
N TYR A 331 2.12 5.51 -3.75
CA TYR A 331 2.90 4.28 -3.54
C TYR A 331 3.27 3.54 -4.84
N THR A 332 2.37 3.56 -5.84
CA THR A 332 2.65 2.95 -7.15
C THR A 332 3.63 3.81 -7.96
N LEU A 333 3.45 5.13 -7.88
CA LEU A 333 4.29 6.10 -8.57
C LEU A 333 5.73 6.12 -8.04
N ALA A 334 5.89 6.07 -6.71
CA ALA A 334 7.18 6.16 -6.02
C ALA A 334 7.96 4.84 -5.99
N ALA A 335 7.42 3.74 -6.54
CA ALA A 335 8.10 2.45 -6.60
C ALA A 335 9.57 2.50 -7.09
N PRO A 336 9.91 3.14 -8.23
CA PRO A 336 11.32 3.27 -8.64
C PRO A 336 12.16 4.09 -7.65
N LEU A 337 11.56 5.09 -6.99
CA LEU A 337 12.24 5.89 -5.97
C LEU A 337 12.61 5.04 -4.76
N TYR A 338 11.73 4.14 -4.33
CA TYR A 338 12.03 3.21 -3.23
C TYR A 338 13.17 2.27 -3.59
N VAL A 339 13.22 1.74 -4.81
CA VAL A 339 14.35 0.89 -5.24
C VAL A 339 15.67 1.68 -5.23
N MET A 340 15.68 2.90 -5.77
CA MET A 340 16.86 3.76 -5.73
C MET A 340 17.28 4.10 -4.30
N ALA A 341 16.31 4.44 -3.44
CA ALA A 341 16.52 4.73 -2.02
C ALA A 341 17.10 3.54 -1.25
N ILE A 342 16.71 2.30 -1.58
CA ILE A 342 17.31 1.09 -0.99
C ILE A 342 18.79 1.01 -1.33
N CYS A 343 19.13 1.12 -2.62
CA CYS A 343 20.52 1.02 -3.07
C CYS A 343 21.38 2.14 -2.48
N ARG A 344 20.92 3.39 -2.62
CA ARG A 344 21.64 4.59 -2.15
C ARG A 344 21.71 4.65 -0.62
N GLY A 345 20.59 4.42 0.05
CA GLY A 345 20.48 4.45 1.50
C GLY A 345 21.30 3.35 2.16
N THR A 346 21.34 2.14 1.59
CA THR A 346 22.20 1.06 2.09
C THR A 346 23.68 1.39 1.91
N ALA A 347 24.07 1.92 0.74
CA ALA A 347 25.45 2.37 0.51
C ALA A 347 25.85 3.54 1.43
N ALA A 348 24.94 4.49 1.65
CA ALA A 348 25.14 5.60 2.59
C ALA A 348 25.29 5.10 4.03
N SER A 349 24.44 4.15 4.45
CA SER A 349 24.52 3.50 5.77
C SER A 349 25.87 2.85 6.00
N TRP A 350 26.40 2.16 4.98
CA TRP A 350 27.73 1.58 5.06
C TRP A 350 28.80 2.65 5.31
N GLY A 351 28.72 3.78 4.61
CA GLY A 351 29.60 4.93 4.83
C GLY A 351 29.46 5.54 6.24
N ILE A 352 28.24 5.67 6.76
CA ILE A 352 28.00 6.19 8.11
C ILE A 352 28.61 5.24 9.16
N ILE A 353 28.28 3.94 9.08
CA ILE A 353 28.66 2.94 10.09
C ILE A 353 30.18 2.72 10.10
N TRP A 354 30.79 2.55 8.92
CA TRP A 354 32.18 2.10 8.83
C TRP A 354 33.18 3.21 8.55
N GLN A 355 32.75 4.29 7.88
CA GLN A 355 33.63 5.40 7.50
C GLN A 355 33.33 6.67 8.29
N ARG A 356 32.32 6.66 9.18
CA ARG A 356 31.89 7.82 10.00
C ARG A 356 31.61 9.07 9.15
N LEU A 357 31.05 8.86 7.95
CA LEU A 357 30.65 9.95 7.07
C LEU A 357 29.31 10.53 7.52
N ASP A 358 29.22 11.85 7.55
CA ASP A 358 27.93 12.54 7.64
C ASP A 358 27.23 12.52 6.27
N LYS A 359 25.97 12.07 6.26
CA LYS A 359 25.11 11.96 5.07
C LYS A 359 23.74 12.63 5.28
N SER A 360 23.59 13.48 6.30
CA SER A 360 22.37 14.27 6.50
C SER A 360 22.15 15.32 5.41
N PHE A 361 23.23 15.87 4.87
CA PHE A 361 23.15 16.92 3.87
C PHE A 361 22.64 16.37 2.52
N TRP A 362 21.76 17.13 1.89
CA TRP A 362 21.24 16.84 0.56
C TRP A 362 20.90 18.14 -0.17
N THR A 363 20.95 18.11 -1.49
CA THR A 363 20.40 19.19 -2.32
C THR A 363 19.45 18.62 -3.37
N ALA A 364 18.37 19.33 -3.66
CA ALA A 364 17.44 18.94 -4.72
C ALA A 364 18.09 19.02 -6.12
N SER A 365 19.11 19.88 -6.27
CA SER A 365 19.83 20.10 -7.52
C SER A 365 20.68 18.93 -7.97
N ASP A 366 21.20 18.12 -7.04
CA ASP A 366 22.21 17.10 -7.41
C ASP A 366 21.61 15.90 -8.16
N HIS A 367 20.32 15.60 -7.95
CA HIS A 367 19.70 14.37 -8.47
C HIS A 367 18.29 14.56 -9.06
N GLY A 368 17.73 15.78 -9.04
CA GLY A 368 16.33 15.97 -9.41
C GLY A 368 15.98 15.54 -10.83
N SER A 369 16.87 15.77 -11.80
CA SER A 369 16.64 15.32 -13.19
C SER A 369 16.52 13.81 -13.31
N ASP A 370 17.29 13.06 -12.53
CA ASP A 370 17.37 11.60 -12.64
C ASP A 370 16.14 10.94 -11.99
N VAL A 371 15.70 11.51 -10.86
CA VAL A 371 14.44 11.12 -10.18
C VAL A 371 13.26 11.23 -11.13
N ILE A 372 13.10 12.40 -11.77
CA ILE A 372 11.97 12.64 -12.68
C ILE A 372 12.05 11.72 -13.88
N LYS A 373 13.23 11.57 -14.50
CA LYS A 373 13.41 10.65 -15.64
C LYS A 373 13.07 9.22 -15.25
N GLY A 374 13.50 8.77 -14.07
CA GLY A 374 13.19 7.44 -13.55
C GLY A 374 11.69 7.21 -13.37
N VAL A 375 10.99 8.14 -12.72
CA VAL A 375 9.54 8.05 -12.51
C VAL A 375 8.78 8.17 -13.83
N THR A 376 9.18 9.08 -14.71
CA THR A 376 8.57 9.27 -16.04
C THR A 376 8.74 8.03 -16.91
N ALA A 377 9.95 7.44 -16.93
CA ALA A 377 10.20 6.18 -17.63
C ALA A 377 9.35 5.04 -17.06
N TRP A 378 9.20 4.98 -15.74
CA TRP A 378 8.38 3.97 -15.06
C TRP A 378 6.89 4.05 -15.44
N VAL A 379 6.27 5.23 -15.32
CA VAL A 379 4.85 5.38 -15.68
C VAL A 379 4.62 5.16 -17.18
N THR A 380 5.58 5.56 -18.02
CA THR A 380 5.53 5.29 -19.46
C THR A 380 5.65 3.80 -19.75
N PHE A 381 6.54 3.09 -19.05
CA PHE A 381 6.70 1.64 -19.17
C PHE A 381 5.40 0.90 -18.81
N ILE A 382 4.70 1.29 -17.74
CA ILE A 382 3.41 0.68 -17.37
C ILE A 382 2.41 0.79 -18.52
N TRP A 383 2.28 1.97 -19.12
CA TRP A 383 1.37 2.21 -20.25
C TRP A 383 1.77 1.45 -21.51
N VAL A 384 3.05 1.46 -21.85
CA VAL A 384 3.58 0.73 -22.99
C VAL A 384 3.36 -0.77 -22.81
N ALA A 385 3.67 -1.32 -21.63
CA ALA A 385 3.43 -2.72 -21.29
C ALA A 385 1.94 -3.07 -21.41
N PHE A 386 1.04 -2.22 -20.89
CA PHE A 386 -0.39 -2.41 -21.02
C PHE A 386 -0.84 -2.51 -22.48
N VAL A 387 -0.44 -1.55 -23.32
CA VAL A 387 -0.78 -1.52 -24.75
C VAL A 387 -0.23 -2.75 -25.48
N PHE A 388 1.02 -3.14 -25.21
CA PHE A 388 1.61 -4.34 -25.80
C PHE A 388 0.88 -5.62 -25.37
N CYS A 389 0.50 -5.75 -24.10
CA CYS A 389 -0.25 -6.90 -23.62
C CYS A 389 -1.65 -6.98 -24.24
N VAL A 390 -2.35 -5.85 -24.37
CA VAL A 390 -3.65 -5.78 -25.07
C VAL A 390 -3.49 -6.16 -26.54
N ALA A 391 -2.50 -5.61 -27.24
CA ALA A 391 -2.22 -5.95 -28.63
C ALA A 391 -1.88 -7.44 -28.81
N TYR A 392 -1.09 -8.00 -27.90
CA TYR A 392 -0.76 -9.42 -27.88
C TYR A 392 -2.00 -10.30 -27.69
N LEU A 393 -2.90 -9.95 -26.76
CA LEU A 393 -4.18 -10.67 -26.60
C LEU A 393 -5.04 -10.58 -27.86
N MET A 394 -5.15 -9.41 -28.49
CA MET A 394 -5.90 -9.26 -29.74
C MET A 394 -5.32 -10.13 -30.85
N ILE A 395 -3.99 -10.22 -30.96
CA ILE A 395 -3.31 -11.09 -31.93
C ILE A 395 -3.60 -12.57 -31.62
N LEU A 396 -3.57 -12.98 -30.36
CA LEU A 396 -3.90 -14.35 -29.97
C LEU A 396 -5.35 -14.71 -30.29
N GLU A 397 -6.30 -13.82 -30.02
CA GLU A 397 -7.71 -14.04 -30.36
C GLU A 397 -7.93 -14.06 -31.89
N ALA A 398 -7.25 -13.18 -32.63
CA ALA A 398 -7.30 -13.19 -34.09
C ALA A 398 -6.72 -14.50 -34.68
N LYS A 399 -5.58 -14.98 -34.16
CA LYS A 399 -5.01 -16.27 -34.54
C LYS A 399 -5.96 -17.42 -34.23
N ARG A 400 -6.57 -17.41 -33.04
CA ARG A 400 -7.54 -18.43 -32.64
C ARG A 400 -8.73 -18.47 -33.60
N TRP A 401 -9.27 -17.31 -33.95
CA TRP A 401 -10.37 -17.18 -34.90
C TRP A 401 -9.98 -17.63 -36.31
N LEU A 402 -8.75 -17.33 -36.77
CA LEU A 402 -8.25 -17.70 -38.09
C LEU A 402 -7.88 -19.19 -38.21
N PHE A 403 -7.34 -19.81 -37.16
CA PHE A 403 -6.76 -21.16 -37.19
C PHE A 403 -7.57 -22.21 -36.42
N ASN A 404 -8.72 -21.85 -35.85
CA ASN A 404 -9.58 -22.75 -35.05
C ASN A 404 -8.82 -23.49 -33.93
N GLU A 405 -7.80 -22.87 -33.34
CA GLU A 405 -7.06 -23.48 -32.24
C GLU A 405 -7.94 -23.57 -30.97
N ILE A 406 -8.03 -24.77 -30.41
CA ILE A 406 -8.67 -24.99 -29.10
C ILE A 406 -7.65 -24.59 -28.03
N GLY A 407 -7.57 -23.30 -27.73
CA GLY A 407 -6.78 -22.80 -26.61
C GLY A 407 -7.37 -23.23 -25.26
N ASP A 408 -6.50 -23.61 -24.33
CA ASP A 408 -6.84 -23.94 -22.95
C ASP A 408 -7.62 -22.78 -22.31
N LYS A 409 -8.80 -23.10 -21.76
CA LYS A 409 -9.68 -22.12 -21.12
C LYS A 409 -8.97 -21.47 -19.95
N ILE A 410 -8.24 -22.22 -19.14
CA ILE A 410 -7.58 -21.72 -17.92
C ILE A 410 -6.49 -20.70 -18.30
N GLN A 411 -5.67 -21.03 -19.29
CA GLN A 411 -4.62 -20.13 -19.77
C GLN A 411 -5.18 -18.79 -20.28
N LYS A 412 -6.30 -18.82 -21.01
CA LYS A 412 -6.98 -17.60 -21.49
C LYS A 412 -7.50 -16.75 -20.32
N GLN A 413 -8.04 -17.37 -19.28
CA GLN A 413 -8.52 -16.64 -18.09
C GLN A 413 -7.36 -15.93 -17.39
N CYS A 414 -6.25 -16.64 -17.12
CA CYS A 414 -5.06 -16.06 -16.49
C CYS A 414 -4.50 -14.88 -17.29
N GLN A 415 -4.48 -15.00 -18.61
CA GLN A 415 -4.04 -13.93 -19.52
C GLN A 415 -4.95 -12.69 -19.46
N VAL A 416 -6.27 -12.88 -19.48
CA VAL A 416 -7.24 -11.77 -19.38
C VAL A 416 -7.14 -11.08 -18.01
N VAL A 417 -7.06 -11.84 -16.92
CA VAL A 417 -6.91 -11.28 -15.56
C VAL A 417 -5.61 -10.48 -15.44
N ALA A 418 -4.49 -11.00 -15.95
CA ALA A 418 -3.22 -10.28 -15.95
C ALA A 418 -3.31 -8.94 -16.69
N VAL A 419 -3.99 -8.90 -17.85
CA VAL A 419 -4.20 -7.65 -18.60
C VAL A 419 -5.16 -6.71 -17.89
N MET A 420 -6.20 -7.21 -17.23
CA MET A 420 -7.08 -6.39 -16.39
C MET A 420 -6.32 -5.76 -15.22
N MET A 421 -5.47 -6.53 -14.53
CA MET A 421 -4.63 -6.00 -13.44
C MET A 421 -3.65 -4.95 -13.95
N LEU A 422 -3.00 -5.18 -15.10
CA LEU A 422 -2.11 -4.21 -15.72
C LEU A 422 -2.86 -2.95 -16.20
N GLY A 423 -4.08 -3.12 -16.71
CA GLY A 423 -4.96 -2.01 -17.08
C GLY A 423 -5.35 -1.16 -15.87
N LEU A 424 -5.66 -1.78 -14.74
CA LEU A 424 -5.94 -1.05 -13.50
C LEU A 424 -4.71 -0.32 -12.98
N LEU A 425 -3.53 -0.91 -13.09
CA LEU A 425 -2.27 -0.25 -12.77
C LEU A 425 -2.04 0.97 -13.69
N ALA A 426 -2.25 0.82 -14.99
CA ALA A 426 -2.13 1.90 -15.97
C ALA A 426 -3.12 3.05 -15.69
N VAL A 427 -4.38 2.72 -15.38
CA VAL A 427 -5.39 3.69 -14.96
C VAL A 427 -5.00 4.37 -13.65
N THR A 428 -4.44 3.62 -12.69
CA THR A 428 -3.96 4.18 -11.41
C THR A 428 -2.87 5.22 -11.62
N VAL A 429 -1.94 5.02 -12.57
CA VAL A 429 -0.87 5.99 -12.86
C VAL A 429 -1.21 6.96 -14.00
N TRP A 430 -2.45 6.97 -14.50
CA TRP A 430 -2.86 7.81 -15.63
C TRP A 430 -2.64 9.30 -15.39
N GLU A 431 -3.11 9.80 -14.25
CA GLU A 431 -2.99 11.23 -13.95
C GLU A 431 -1.54 11.65 -13.70
N PRO A 432 -0.74 10.91 -12.90
CA PRO A 432 0.70 11.17 -12.81
C PRO A 432 1.41 11.12 -14.16
N PHE A 433 1.02 10.19 -15.04
CA PHE A 433 1.54 10.12 -16.41
C PHE A 433 1.25 11.42 -17.18
N LEU A 434 0.02 11.91 -17.17
CA LEU A 434 -0.33 13.18 -17.83
C LEU A 434 0.42 14.37 -17.22
N ALA A 435 0.53 14.43 -15.89
CA ALA A 435 1.23 15.51 -15.19
C ALA A 435 2.73 15.54 -15.50
N LEU A 436 3.40 14.38 -15.48
CA LEU A 436 4.85 14.26 -15.76
C LEU A 436 5.20 14.58 -17.21
N TRP A 437 4.31 14.26 -18.14
CA TRP A 437 4.47 14.64 -19.55
C TRP A 437 3.97 16.06 -19.88
N GLY A 438 3.50 16.81 -18.87
CA GLY A 438 3.00 18.18 -19.03
C GLY A 438 1.68 18.30 -19.80
N ALA A 439 1.01 17.19 -20.10
CA ALA A 439 -0.26 17.16 -20.81
C ALA A 439 -1.41 17.76 -19.97
N ASP A 440 -1.25 17.75 -18.64
CA ASP A 440 -2.23 18.31 -17.71
C ASP A 440 -2.53 19.79 -17.98
N LYS A 441 -1.48 20.60 -18.18
CA LYS A 441 -1.62 22.01 -18.48
C LYS A 441 -2.44 22.24 -19.75
N SER A 442 -2.18 21.45 -20.79
CA SER A 442 -2.92 21.51 -22.05
C SER A 442 -4.40 21.12 -21.87
N ILE A 443 -4.69 20.10 -21.06
CA ILE A 443 -6.07 19.66 -20.79
C ILE A 443 -6.86 20.74 -20.03
N ASN A 444 -6.25 21.34 -19.01
CA ASN A 444 -6.90 22.41 -18.24
C ASN A 444 -7.07 23.68 -19.06
N GLU A 445 -6.10 24.04 -19.91
CA GLU A 445 -6.23 25.15 -20.85
C GLU A 445 -7.37 24.93 -21.84
N MET A 446 -7.50 23.72 -22.40
CA MET A 446 -8.60 23.39 -23.32
C MET A 446 -9.98 23.48 -22.63
N ASN A 447 -10.11 23.05 -21.38
CA ASN A 447 -11.37 23.14 -20.64
C ASN A 447 -11.74 24.59 -20.26
N ASN A 448 -10.75 25.45 -19.98
CA ASN A 448 -10.99 26.82 -19.56
C ASN A 448 -11.22 27.82 -20.70
N VAL A 449 -10.84 27.48 -21.94
CA VAL A 449 -11.04 28.34 -23.11
C VAL A 449 -12.52 28.38 -23.50
N GLU A 450 -13.21 27.23 -23.51
CA GLU A 450 -14.64 27.16 -23.82
C GLU A 450 -15.51 27.81 -22.74
N ASP A 451 -15.19 27.64 -21.45
CA ASP A 451 -15.92 28.32 -20.36
C ASP A 451 -15.91 29.86 -20.45
N LYS A 452 -14.93 30.43 -21.17
CA LYS A 452 -14.83 31.86 -21.45
C LYS A 452 -15.49 32.21 -22.78
N GLU A 453 -15.27 31.41 -23.81
CA GLU A 453 -15.87 31.62 -25.14
C GLU A 453 -17.38 31.42 -25.11
N ASP A 454 -17.92 30.42 -24.40
CA ASP A 454 -19.36 30.19 -24.22
C ASP A 454 -20.04 31.36 -23.49
N LYS A 455 -19.34 31.98 -22.52
CA LYS A 455 -19.84 33.19 -21.83
C LYS A 455 -19.81 34.41 -22.74
N GLU A 456 -18.79 34.53 -23.59
CA GLU A 456 -18.70 35.61 -24.58
C GLU A 456 -19.65 35.41 -25.77
N GLU A 457 -19.93 34.16 -26.15
CA GLU A 457 -20.88 33.79 -27.20
C GLU A 457 -22.32 33.89 -26.69
N GLU A 458 -22.65 33.56 -25.43
CA GLU A 458 -23.95 33.91 -24.84
C GLU A 458 -24.19 35.44 -24.84
N GLU A 459 -23.17 36.25 -24.55
CA GLU A 459 -23.27 37.72 -24.64
C GLU A 459 -23.41 38.25 -26.10
N LYS A 460 -22.90 37.51 -27.08
CA LYS A 460 -22.93 37.90 -28.51
C LYS A 460 -24.13 37.32 -29.28
N ALA A 461 -24.63 36.14 -28.89
CA ALA A 461 -25.80 35.48 -29.47
C ALA A 461 -27.09 36.26 -29.20
N GLU A 462 -27.11 37.15 -28.20
CA GLU A 462 -28.16 38.16 -28.04
C GLU A 462 -28.19 39.20 -29.17
N LYS A 463 -27.15 39.27 -30.04
CA LYS A 463 -26.99 40.35 -31.03
C LYS A 463 -26.94 39.90 -32.50
N GLU A 464 -26.50 38.70 -32.86
CA GLU A 464 -26.52 38.25 -34.28
C GLU A 464 -26.65 36.71 -34.43
N PRO A 465 -27.36 36.20 -35.47
CA PRO A 465 -27.48 34.77 -35.74
C PRO A 465 -26.28 34.21 -36.53
N GLU A 466 -25.78 33.07 -36.07
CA GLU A 466 -24.46 32.49 -36.35
C GLU A 466 -24.27 31.78 -37.70
N LYS A 467 -22.99 31.62 -38.08
CA LYS A 467 -22.49 30.73 -39.14
C LYS A 467 -22.03 29.38 -38.56
N GLU A 468 -22.79 28.32 -38.84
CA GLU A 468 -22.42 26.92 -38.59
C GLU A 468 -21.26 26.49 -39.51
N GLY A 469 -20.10 26.11 -38.95
CA GLY A 469 -19.01 25.59 -39.79
C GLY A 469 -17.82 24.91 -39.14
N SER A 470 -17.62 24.98 -37.82
CA SER A 470 -16.45 24.35 -37.18
C SER A 470 -16.67 23.73 -35.81
N SER A 471 -17.91 23.48 -35.39
CA SER A 471 -18.23 23.07 -34.02
C SER A 471 -17.84 21.63 -33.68
N LEU A 472 -18.01 20.68 -34.61
CA LEU A 472 -17.96 19.24 -34.32
C LEU A 472 -16.61 18.74 -33.77
N GLY A 473 -15.49 19.28 -34.27
CA GLY A 473 -14.15 18.92 -33.77
C GLY A 473 -13.84 19.53 -32.40
N ARG A 474 -14.34 20.73 -32.11
CA ARG A 474 -14.14 21.41 -30.83
C ARG A 474 -14.95 20.76 -29.73
N THR A 475 -16.23 20.47 -30.00
CA THR A 475 -17.13 19.80 -29.05
C THR A 475 -16.58 18.45 -28.58
N TRP A 476 -15.88 17.70 -29.46
CA TRP A 476 -15.28 16.42 -29.07
C TRP A 476 -14.06 16.61 -28.15
N VAL A 477 -13.16 17.55 -28.48
CA VAL A 477 -11.98 17.85 -27.65
C VAL A 477 -12.41 18.37 -26.27
N HIS A 478 -13.41 19.24 -26.22
CA HIS A 478 -14.02 19.71 -24.98
C HIS A 478 -14.58 18.56 -24.15
N SER A 479 -15.42 17.73 -24.76
CA SER A 479 -16.04 16.59 -24.08
C SER A 479 -14.99 15.65 -23.47
N VAL A 480 -13.88 15.44 -24.18
CA VAL A 480 -12.76 14.64 -23.66
C VAL A 480 -12.05 15.37 -22.52
N ALA A 481 -11.77 16.67 -22.63
CA ALA A 481 -11.13 17.45 -21.57
C ALA A 481 -12.01 17.52 -20.31
N SER A 482 -13.31 17.82 -20.44
CA SER A 482 -14.26 17.83 -19.32
C SER A 482 -14.42 16.45 -18.70
N PHE A 483 -14.41 15.38 -19.49
CA PHE A 483 -14.40 14.02 -18.96
C PHE A 483 -13.13 13.73 -18.16
N MET A 484 -11.97 14.19 -18.62
CA MET A 484 -10.70 14.03 -17.88
C MET A 484 -10.68 14.81 -16.56
N VAL A 485 -11.19 16.05 -16.55
CA VAL A 485 -11.31 16.85 -15.32
C VAL A 485 -12.32 16.21 -14.36
N TRP A 486 -13.47 15.75 -14.88
CA TRP A 486 -14.46 15.02 -14.10
C TRP A 486 -13.86 13.75 -13.49
N TRP A 487 -13.11 12.98 -14.29
CA TRP A 487 -12.43 11.77 -13.85
C TRP A 487 -11.53 12.02 -12.64
N ARG A 488 -10.74 13.10 -12.63
CA ARG A 488 -9.87 13.45 -11.48
C ARG A 488 -10.62 13.56 -10.17
N SER A 489 -11.80 14.21 -10.20
CA SER A 489 -12.63 14.37 -9.01
C SER A 489 -13.28 13.06 -8.52
N LYS A 490 -13.34 12.04 -9.39
CA LYS A 490 -13.97 10.73 -9.14
C LYS A 490 -13.00 9.56 -9.17
N ALA A 491 -11.70 9.80 -9.35
CA ALA A 491 -10.69 8.76 -9.48
C ALA A 491 -10.62 7.83 -8.25
N TRP A 492 -11.05 8.33 -7.09
CA TRP A 492 -11.17 7.53 -5.86
C TRP A 492 -12.09 6.30 -6.00
N ILE A 493 -13.01 6.27 -6.98
CA ILE A 493 -13.83 5.07 -7.26
C ILE A 493 -12.93 3.88 -7.66
N MET A 494 -11.81 4.14 -8.33
CA MET A 494 -10.87 3.09 -8.74
C MET A 494 -10.29 2.32 -7.56
N ARG A 495 -10.16 2.97 -6.40
CA ARG A 495 -9.79 2.30 -5.15
C ARG A 495 -10.68 1.10 -4.88
N TYR A 496 -12.01 1.28 -4.95
CA TYR A 496 -12.95 0.20 -4.64
C TYR A 496 -12.90 -0.91 -5.69
N ILE A 497 -12.66 -0.56 -6.95
CA ILE A 497 -12.49 -1.54 -8.03
C ILE A 497 -11.22 -2.37 -7.80
N ILE A 498 -10.12 -1.74 -7.38
CA ILE A 498 -8.85 -2.42 -7.12
C ILE A 498 -8.91 -3.24 -5.82
N ASP A 499 -9.36 -2.62 -4.73
CA ASP A 499 -9.34 -3.21 -3.39
C ASP A 499 -10.38 -4.33 -3.23
N PHE A 500 -11.54 -4.23 -3.90
CA PHE A 500 -12.65 -5.17 -3.78
C PHE A 500 -13.08 -5.77 -5.11
N GLY A 501 -13.32 -4.94 -6.12
CA GLY A 501 -13.87 -5.38 -7.41
C GLY A 501 -13.04 -6.49 -8.05
N MET A 502 -11.72 -6.34 -8.12
CA MET A 502 -10.82 -7.33 -8.72
C MET A 502 -10.68 -8.62 -7.92
N PRO A 503 -10.36 -8.58 -6.61
CA PRO A 503 -10.34 -9.80 -5.80
C PRO A 503 -11.68 -10.55 -5.90
N LEU A 504 -12.81 -9.84 -5.83
CA LEU A 504 -14.13 -10.46 -5.99
C LEU A 504 -14.32 -11.04 -7.38
N LEU A 505 -13.98 -10.32 -8.45
CA LEU A 505 -14.13 -10.83 -9.83
C LEU A 505 -13.32 -12.12 -10.05
N VAL A 506 -12.11 -12.18 -9.49
CA VAL A 506 -11.26 -13.38 -9.54
C VAL A 506 -11.87 -14.51 -8.69
N LEU A 507 -12.30 -14.23 -7.46
CA LEU A 507 -12.85 -15.22 -6.52
C LEU A 507 -14.21 -15.79 -6.98
N CYS A 508 -15.07 -14.94 -7.54
CA CYS A 508 -16.42 -15.32 -8.00
C CYS A 508 -16.39 -16.14 -9.29
N GLY A 509 -15.21 -16.32 -9.90
CA GLY A 509 -15.07 -17.21 -11.04
C GLY A 509 -15.89 -16.78 -12.25
N VAL A 510 -16.09 -15.47 -12.45
CA VAL A 510 -16.73 -14.90 -13.66
C VAL A 510 -16.03 -15.40 -14.93
N LEU A 511 -14.84 -15.96 -14.80
CA LEU A 511 -14.06 -16.54 -15.87
C LEU A 511 -14.09 -18.09 -15.93
N GLY A 512 -14.59 -18.79 -14.90
CA GLY A 512 -14.84 -20.24 -14.88
C GLY A 512 -14.00 -20.99 -13.85
N GLY A 513 -14.50 -21.12 -12.61
CA GLY A 513 -13.90 -21.94 -11.54
C GLY A 513 -13.87 -21.35 -10.12
N GLY A 514 -14.69 -20.34 -9.81
CA GLY A 514 -14.62 -19.60 -8.55
C GLY A 514 -15.43 -20.19 -7.40
N VAL A 515 -15.00 -19.85 -6.18
CA VAL A 515 -15.74 -20.10 -4.94
C VAL A 515 -17.05 -19.32 -4.98
N SER A 516 -18.17 -19.97 -4.68
CA SER A 516 -19.50 -19.36 -4.69
C SER A 516 -19.52 -18.04 -3.89
N ILE A 517 -20.07 -16.98 -4.50
CA ILE A 517 -20.35 -15.68 -3.88
C ILE A 517 -20.99 -15.84 -2.48
N LEU A 518 -21.74 -16.92 -2.24
CA LEU A 518 -22.34 -17.22 -0.94
C LEU A 518 -21.33 -17.55 0.17
N MET A 519 -20.19 -18.20 -0.10
CA MET A 519 -19.16 -18.42 0.93
C MET A 519 -18.51 -17.10 1.35
N LEU A 520 -18.32 -16.22 0.37
CA LEU A 520 -17.70 -14.92 0.58
C LEU A 520 -18.67 -13.95 1.28
N ALA A 521 -19.97 -14.03 0.94
CA ALA A 521 -21.05 -13.39 1.67
C ALA A 521 -21.18 -13.95 3.10
N ALA A 522 -21.08 -15.27 3.31
CA ALA A 522 -21.10 -15.88 4.62
C ALA A 522 -19.91 -15.42 5.49
N HIS A 523 -18.71 -15.34 4.91
CA HIS A 523 -17.52 -14.82 5.61
C HIS A 523 -17.65 -13.33 5.95
N ALA A 524 -18.12 -12.51 5.00
CA ALA A 524 -18.40 -11.09 5.24
C ALA A 524 -19.49 -10.88 6.31
N THR A 525 -20.51 -11.74 6.35
CA THR A 525 -21.59 -11.69 7.35
C THR A 525 -21.11 -12.13 8.73
N ILE A 526 -20.20 -13.11 8.81
CA ILE A 526 -19.55 -13.50 10.07
C ILE A 526 -18.71 -12.34 10.62
N ILE A 527 -17.91 -11.67 9.77
CA ILE A 527 -17.09 -10.50 10.16
C ILE A 527 -17.99 -9.32 10.60
N HIS A 528 -19.10 -9.07 9.90
CA HIS A 528 -20.06 -8.03 10.30
C HIS A 528 -20.87 -8.39 11.56
N GLY A 529 -21.09 -9.68 11.82
CA GLY A 529 -21.77 -10.18 13.02
C GLY A 529 -20.98 -9.93 14.31
N PHE A 530 -19.65 -9.75 14.22
CA PHE A 530 -18.81 -9.36 15.36
C PHE A 530 -18.89 -7.87 15.74
N ARG A 531 -19.75 -7.09 15.07
CA ARG A 531 -20.08 -5.69 15.43
C ARG A 531 -21.32 -5.56 16.34
N VAL A 532 -21.80 -6.65 16.94
CA VAL A 532 -22.80 -6.65 18.01
C VAL A 532 -22.14 -6.82 19.38
#